data_AF-A0A7X4A3X4-F1
#
_entry.id   AF-A0A7X4A3X4-F1
#
_cell.length_a   1.000
_cell.length_b   1.000
_cell.length_c   1.000
_cell.angle_alpha   90.00
_cell.angle_beta   90.00
_cell.angle_gamma   90.00
#
_symmetry.space_group_name_H-M   'P 1'
#
loop_
_entity.id
_entity.type
_entity.pdbx_description
1 polymer ?
#
loop_
_entity_poly.entity_id
_entity_poly.type
_entity_poly.pdbx_seq_one_letter_code
_entity_poly.pdbx_strand_id
1 'polypeptide(L)'
;HQPAMGDIELSAEFCRAVRGAVGRRADILFGTHGQFTTSGAIRLGRRLEEFDPLWFEEPVPPDNPDEFAKVAAALRIPIATGERLSTKAEFAAVLKTGGASIVQPALGRSGGLLETKKIAAIAEVFNAQVAPHLYAGPVEWAANIQLAACIPNLLMVETIRTGGDFHRRLIGDTIAWEDGYIRTPTAPGLGIDFDEDLARAHPYDGTKLHLEMQEAPCDYSGANAFAGGAPPAEE
;
A
#
# COMPACT_ATOMS: atom_id res chain seq x y z
N HIS A 1 3.25 16.12 -9.98
CA HIS A 1 2.63 17.11 -10.90
C HIS A 1 1.34 17.68 -10.28
N GLN A 2 0.72 18.68 -10.91
CA GLN A 2 -0.66 19.06 -10.58
C GLN A 2 -1.60 18.11 -11.30
N PRO A 3 -2.63 17.54 -10.66
CA PRO A 3 -3.57 16.68 -11.36
C PRO A 3 -4.31 17.46 -12.46
N ALA A 4 -4.44 16.85 -13.63
CA ALA A 4 -5.33 17.35 -14.68
C ALA A 4 -6.78 17.29 -14.19
N MET A 5 -7.68 18.06 -14.80
CA MET A 5 -9.09 18.03 -14.38
C MET A 5 -9.70 16.65 -14.61
N GLY A 6 -9.36 16.01 -15.73
CA GLY A 6 -9.79 14.64 -16.03
C GLY A 6 -9.37 13.63 -14.97
N ASP A 7 -8.17 13.74 -14.39
CA ASP A 7 -7.71 12.85 -13.31
C ASP A 7 -8.58 13.01 -12.05
N ILE A 8 -8.94 14.25 -11.72
CA ILE A 8 -9.79 14.55 -10.55
C ILE A 8 -11.21 14.02 -10.77
N GLU A 9 -11.78 14.25 -11.95
CA GLU A 9 -13.13 13.80 -12.31
C GLU A 9 -13.20 12.28 -12.32
N LEU A 10 -12.25 11.62 -12.98
CA LEU A 10 -12.16 10.16 -13.04
C LEU A 10 -12.02 9.57 -11.63
N SER A 11 -11.13 10.12 -10.80
CA SER A 11 -10.94 9.67 -9.42
C SER A 11 -12.24 9.75 -8.60
N ALA A 12 -12.98 10.85 -8.74
CA ALA A 12 -14.27 11.03 -8.07
C ALA A 12 -15.34 10.08 -8.60
N GLU A 13 -15.35 9.80 -9.90
CA GLU A 13 -16.25 8.82 -10.52
C GLU A 13 -15.98 7.39 -10.03
N PHE A 14 -14.71 7.00 -9.91
CA PHE A 14 -14.32 5.73 -9.31
C PHE A 14 -14.84 5.60 -7.87
N CYS A 15 -14.56 6.59 -7.02
CA CYS A 15 -15.05 6.58 -5.64
C CYS A 15 -16.58 6.51 -5.58
N ARG A 16 -17.29 7.27 -6.42
CA ARG A 16 -18.75 7.25 -6.50
C ARG A 16 -19.27 5.87 -6.90
N ALA A 17 -18.70 5.27 -7.94
CA ALA A 17 -19.11 3.97 -8.46
C ALA A 17 -18.87 2.86 -7.43
N VAL A 18 -17.67 2.82 -6.84
CA VAL A 18 -17.31 1.84 -5.81
C VAL A 18 -18.19 2.03 -4.57
N ARG A 19 -18.34 3.25 -4.05
CA ARG A 19 -19.19 3.52 -2.88
C ARG A 19 -20.65 3.13 -3.14
N GLY A 20 -21.16 3.42 -4.34
CA GLY A 20 -22.50 3.01 -4.75
C GLY A 20 -22.69 1.49 -4.77
N ALA A 21 -21.66 0.74 -5.21
CA ALA A 21 -21.69 -0.72 -5.25
C ALA A 21 -21.58 -1.34 -3.84
N VAL A 22 -20.61 -0.91 -3.02
CA VAL A 22 -20.30 -1.55 -1.73
C VAL A 22 -21.14 -1.01 -0.57
N GLY A 23 -21.70 0.19 -0.69
CA GLY A 23 -22.41 0.87 0.40
C GLY A 23 -21.54 0.98 1.64
N ARG A 24 -22.01 0.43 2.76
CA ARG A 24 -21.28 0.37 4.05
C ARG A 24 -20.60 -0.97 4.32
N ARG A 25 -20.56 -1.89 3.34
CA ARG A 25 -20.01 -3.24 3.53
C ARG A 25 -18.50 -3.31 3.39
N ALA A 26 -17.88 -2.28 2.82
CA ALA A 26 -16.45 -2.17 2.65
C ALA A 26 -16.01 -0.70 2.69
N ASP A 27 -14.77 -0.49 3.09
CA ASP A 27 -14.08 0.79 3.01
C ASP A 27 -13.45 1.01 1.63
N ILE A 28 -13.24 2.27 1.27
CA ILE A 28 -12.49 2.65 0.07
C ILE A 28 -11.09 3.05 0.51
N LEU A 29 -10.09 2.42 -0.10
CA LEU A 29 -8.68 2.72 0.08
C LEU A 29 -8.23 3.46 -1.18
N PHE A 30 -7.92 4.75 -1.09
CA PHE A 30 -7.52 5.51 -2.26
C PHE A 30 -5.99 5.42 -2.45
N GLY A 31 -5.57 4.39 -3.20
CA GLY A 31 -4.17 4.01 -3.45
C GLY A 31 -3.44 4.90 -4.47
N THR A 32 -3.03 6.10 -4.09
CA THR A 32 -2.08 6.90 -4.90
C THR A 32 -0.62 6.53 -4.63
N HIS A 33 0.28 6.98 -5.49
CA HIS A 33 1.67 6.51 -5.62
C HIS A 33 2.69 7.66 -5.59
N GLY A 34 2.33 8.78 -4.97
CA GLY A 34 3.14 9.99 -4.88
C GLY A 34 3.15 10.82 -6.17
N GLN A 35 2.10 10.74 -6.99
CA GLN A 35 2.06 11.47 -8.26
C GLN A 35 2.12 12.99 -8.09
N PHE A 36 1.57 13.52 -7.00
CA PHE A 36 1.18 14.92 -6.94
C PHE A 36 2.15 15.78 -6.14
N THR A 37 2.19 17.07 -6.52
CA THR A 37 2.67 18.10 -5.59
C THR A 37 1.66 18.27 -4.45
N THR A 38 2.08 18.80 -3.30
CA THR A 38 1.23 19.04 -2.12
C THR A 38 -0.10 19.72 -2.44
N SER A 39 -0.09 20.83 -3.19
CA SER A 39 -1.34 21.53 -3.56
C SER A 39 -2.19 20.72 -4.53
N GLY A 40 -1.59 19.88 -5.36
CA GLY A 40 -2.29 18.96 -6.25
C GLY A 40 -3.00 17.84 -5.48
N ALA A 41 -2.30 17.24 -4.52
CA ALA A 41 -2.88 16.25 -3.61
C ALA A 41 -4.05 16.83 -2.82
N ILE A 42 -3.92 18.06 -2.30
CA ILE A 42 -5.02 18.73 -1.58
C ILE A 42 -6.22 18.98 -2.50
N ARG A 43 -5.99 19.39 -3.74
CA ARG A 43 -7.07 19.60 -4.73
C ARG A 43 -7.82 18.30 -5.01
N LEU A 44 -7.11 17.20 -5.22
CA LEU A 44 -7.71 15.89 -5.42
C LEU A 44 -8.45 15.42 -4.16
N GLY A 45 -7.76 15.40 -3.01
CA GLY A 45 -8.31 14.94 -1.74
C GLY A 45 -9.62 15.63 -1.34
N ARG A 46 -9.72 16.96 -1.54
CA ARG A 46 -10.97 17.71 -1.30
C ARG A 46 -12.15 17.19 -2.13
N ARG A 47 -11.89 16.69 -3.34
CA ARG A 47 -12.92 16.11 -4.19
C ARG A 47 -13.32 14.71 -3.74
N LEU A 48 -12.42 13.98 -3.08
CA LEU A 48 -12.65 12.62 -2.60
C LEU A 48 -13.36 12.58 -1.24
N GLU A 49 -13.30 13.66 -0.47
CA GLU A 49 -13.86 13.77 0.88
C GLU A 49 -15.36 13.44 1.01
N GLU A 50 -16.14 13.58 -0.06
CA GLU A 50 -17.58 13.25 -0.06
C GLU A 50 -17.85 11.74 -0.03
N PHE A 51 -16.85 10.91 -0.35
CA PHE A 51 -16.99 9.44 -0.44
C PHE A 51 -16.49 8.68 0.78
N ASP A 52 -15.94 9.40 1.76
CA ASP A 52 -15.40 8.87 3.02
C ASP A 52 -14.43 7.70 2.79
N PRO A 53 -13.32 7.90 2.04
CA PRO A 53 -12.28 6.89 1.94
C PRO A 53 -11.58 6.73 3.30
N LEU A 54 -11.25 5.48 3.64
CA LEU A 54 -10.57 5.15 4.90
C LEU A 54 -9.15 5.71 4.92
N TRP A 55 -8.47 5.76 3.77
CA TRP A 55 -7.20 6.48 3.64
C TRP A 55 -6.98 7.09 2.26
N PHE A 56 -6.03 8.02 2.21
CA PHE A 56 -5.40 8.57 1.02
C PHE A 56 -3.91 8.23 1.04
N GLU A 57 -3.50 7.30 0.19
CA GLU A 57 -2.19 6.65 0.20
C GLU A 57 -1.16 7.44 -0.57
N GLU A 58 0.04 7.65 -0.03
CA GLU A 58 1.15 8.34 -0.70
C GLU A 58 0.69 9.52 -1.60
N PRO A 59 0.03 10.56 -1.05
CA PRO A 59 -0.47 11.67 -1.85
C PRO A 59 0.62 12.46 -2.58
N VAL A 60 1.86 12.42 -2.04
CA VAL A 60 3.05 13.12 -2.51
C VAL A 60 4.25 12.16 -2.51
N PRO A 61 5.37 12.48 -3.21
CA PRO A 61 6.59 11.68 -3.16
C PRO A 61 7.13 11.47 -1.74
N PRO A 62 7.89 10.38 -1.49
CA PRO A 62 8.25 9.93 -0.14
C PRO A 62 9.44 10.70 0.48
N ASP A 63 10.01 11.66 -0.25
CA ASP A 63 11.26 12.33 0.07
C ASP A 63 11.13 13.53 1.02
N ASN A 64 9.90 13.96 1.33
CA ASN A 64 9.65 15.09 2.21
C ASN A 64 8.46 14.87 3.19
N PRO A 65 8.73 14.39 4.42
CA PRO A 65 7.71 14.18 5.46
C PRO A 65 6.88 15.41 5.84
N ASP A 66 7.40 16.63 5.66
CA ASP A 66 6.67 17.86 5.98
C ASP A 66 5.55 18.14 4.97
N GLU A 67 5.70 17.67 3.73
CA GLU A 67 4.65 17.82 2.71
C GLU A 67 3.46 16.88 3.00
N PHE A 68 3.71 15.69 3.55
CA PHE A 68 2.64 14.82 4.06
C PHE A 68 1.83 15.52 5.15
N ALA A 69 2.50 16.18 6.11
CA ALA A 69 1.83 16.92 7.18
C ALA A 69 0.95 18.06 6.66
N LYS A 70 1.39 18.77 5.62
CA LYS A 70 0.58 19.81 4.97
C LYS A 70 -0.66 19.24 4.30
N VAL A 71 -0.57 18.07 3.66
CA VAL A 71 -1.74 17.39 3.08
C VAL A 71 -2.69 16.91 4.18
N ALA A 72 -2.17 16.23 5.20
CA ALA A 72 -2.95 15.72 6.34
C ALA A 72 -3.70 16.83 7.09
N ALA A 73 -3.07 18.00 7.27
CA ALA A 73 -3.71 19.14 7.94
C ALA A 73 -4.80 19.83 7.08
N ALA A 74 -4.77 19.65 5.76
CA ALA A 74 -5.66 20.33 4.82
C ALA A 74 -6.89 19.50 4.43
N LEU A 75 -6.91 18.21 4.80
CA LEU A 75 -7.94 17.24 4.41
C LEU A 75 -8.53 16.55 5.64
N ARG A 76 -9.73 16.01 5.48
CA ARG A 76 -10.39 15.18 6.49
C ARG A 76 -10.07 13.68 6.36
N ILE A 77 -9.43 13.29 5.25
CA ILE A 77 -9.11 11.89 4.93
C ILE A 77 -7.80 11.52 5.64
N PRO A 78 -7.74 10.38 6.36
CA PRO A 78 -6.50 9.88 6.93
C PRO A 78 -5.42 9.66 5.86
N ILE A 79 -4.18 10.05 6.15
CA ILE A 79 -3.05 9.80 5.24
C ILE A 79 -2.38 8.48 5.61
N ALA A 80 -2.18 7.64 4.59
CA ALA A 80 -1.40 6.40 4.67
C ALA A 80 -0.12 6.53 3.83
N THR A 81 1.00 6.01 4.34
CA THR A 81 2.28 5.97 3.59
C THR A 81 3.24 4.96 4.22
N GLY A 82 4.29 4.57 3.50
CA GLY A 82 5.40 3.83 4.08
C GLY A 82 6.03 2.77 3.17
N GLU A 83 5.39 2.43 2.06
CA GLU A 83 5.85 1.35 1.18
C GLU A 83 7.25 1.64 0.58
N ARG A 84 7.62 2.91 0.45
CA ARG A 84 8.91 3.39 -0.04
C ARG A 84 9.87 3.86 1.05
N LEU A 85 9.46 3.80 2.32
CA LEU A 85 10.29 4.15 3.47
C LEU A 85 11.06 2.93 4.01
N SER A 86 12.20 3.18 4.64
CA SER A 86 13.03 2.18 5.28
C SER A 86 13.52 2.59 6.66
N THR A 87 13.58 1.61 7.57
CA THR A 87 14.00 1.75 8.97
C THR A 87 13.06 2.58 9.83
N LYS A 88 13.10 2.36 11.15
CA LYS A 88 12.33 3.15 12.12
C LYS A 88 12.63 4.65 12.08
N ALA A 89 13.77 5.08 11.54
CA ALA A 89 14.14 6.49 11.49
C ALA A 89 13.20 7.28 10.55
N GLU A 90 12.93 6.76 9.36
CA GLU A 90 12.06 7.43 8.39
C GLU A 90 10.59 7.38 8.83
N PHE A 91 10.14 6.24 9.35
CA PHE A 91 8.78 6.12 9.90
C PHE A 91 8.57 7.05 11.10
N ALA A 92 9.55 7.17 12.01
CA ALA A 92 9.47 8.11 13.13
C ALA A 92 9.42 9.56 12.66
N ALA A 93 10.12 9.91 11.57
CA ALA A 93 10.08 11.26 11.01
C ALA A 93 8.67 11.62 10.51
N VAL A 94 8.03 10.74 9.73
CA VAL A 94 6.66 10.95 9.22
C VAL A 94 5.62 11.00 10.35
N LEU A 95 5.72 10.11 11.34
CA LEU A 95 4.80 10.12 12.48
C LEU A 95 4.95 11.40 13.32
N LYS A 96 6.18 11.86 13.54
CA LYS A 96 6.47 13.06 14.33
C LYS A 96 5.93 14.34 13.68
N THR A 97 5.89 14.43 12.35
CA THR A 97 5.31 15.59 11.66
C THR A 97 3.78 15.58 11.70
N GLY A 98 3.15 14.46 12.06
CA GLY A 98 1.70 14.25 11.91
C GLY A 98 1.30 14.02 10.45
N GLY A 99 2.25 13.63 9.59
CA GLY A 99 2.02 13.44 8.16
C GLY A 99 1.24 12.19 7.79
N ALA A 100 1.16 11.19 8.68
CA ALA A 100 0.38 9.98 8.48
C ALA A 100 -0.16 9.45 9.81
N SER A 101 -1.37 8.89 9.76
CA SER A 101 -1.99 8.14 10.87
C SER A 101 -2.03 6.63 10.61
N ILE A 102 -1.63 6.22 9.40
CA ILE A 102 -1.53 4.82 8.99
C ILE A 102 -0.16 4.63 8.33
N VAL A 103 0.64 3.68 8.83
CA VAL A 103 1.95 3.36 8.27
C VAL A 103 1.93 2.04 7.52
N GLN A 104 2.55 2.01 6.35
CA GLN A 104 2.46 0.89 5.39
C GLN A 104 3.84 0.28 5.06
N PRO A 105 4.55 -0.29 6.04
CA PRO A 105 5.85 -0.88 5.78
C PRO A 105 5.75 -2.09 4.86
N ALA A 106 6.57 -2.11 3.80
CA ALA A 106 6.93 -3.32 3.08
C ALA A 106 8.06 -4.02 3.84
N LEU A 107 7.82 -5.17 4.47
CA LEU A 107 8.78 -5.80 5.39
C LEU A 107 10.09 -6.22 4.73
N GLY A 108 10.06 -6.52 3.43
CA GLY A 108 11.24 -6.78 2.60
C GLY A 108 12.10 -5.53 2.37
N ARG A 109 11.60 -4.33 2.68
CA ARG A 109 12.30 -3.04 2.54
C ARG A 109 12.54 -2.32 3.87
N SER A 110 11.59 -2.38 4.79
CA SER A 110 11.58 -1.58 6.03
C SER A 110 12.66 -1.99 7.04
N GLY A 111 13.32 -3.13 6.83
CA GLY A 111 14.37 -3.68 7.70
C GLY A 111 14.02 -5.00 8.36
N GLY A 112 12.95 -5.68 7.91
CA GLY A 112 12.53 -7.00 8.40
C GLY A 112 11.67 -6.96 9.67
N LEU A 113 11.27 -8.15 10.14
CA LEU A 113 10.29 -8.33 11.22
C LEU A 113 10.59 -7.52 12.48
N LEU A 114 11.82 -7.59 13.00
CA LEU A 114 12.18 -6.91 14.24
C LEU A 114 12.18 -5.38 14.09
N GLU A 115 12.67 -4.85 12.97
CA GLU A 115 12.66 -3.42 12.72
C GLU A 115 11.23 -2.91 12.53
N THR A 116 10.39 -3.65 11.79
CA THR A 116 8.98 -3.29 11.64
C THR A 116 8.18 -3.42 12.92
N LYS A 117 8.54 -4.35 13.81
CA LYS A 117 7.95 -4.42 15.16
C LYS A 117 8.24 -3.15 15.96
N LYS A 118 9.44 -2.56 15.82
CA LYS A 118 9.76 -1.25 16.43
C LYS A 118 8.98 -0.12 15.76
N ILE A 119 8.83 -0.15 14.43
CA ILE A 119 7.98 0.82 13.71
C ILE A 119 6.55 0.78 14.26
N ALA A 120 5.97 -0.41 14.44
CA ALA A 120 4.64 -0.57 15.01
C ALA A 120 4.53 0.03 16.41
N ALA A 121 5.49 -0.26 17.30
CA ALA A 121 5.53 0.30 18.66
C ALA A 121 5.72 1.82 18.68
N ILE A 122 6.45 2.40 17.72
CA ILE A 122 6.53 3.85 17.56
C ILE A 122 5.18 4.40 17.11
N ALA A 123 4.49 3.77 16.15
CA ALA A 123 3.17 4.18 15.72
C ALA A 123 2.14 4.18 16.87
N GLU A 124 2.23 3.24 17.83
CA GLU A 124 1.35 3.18 19.00
C GLU A 124 1.37 4.49 19.82
N VAL A 125 2.54 5.09 20.06
CA VAL A 125 2.64 6.32 20.87
C VAL A 125 2.07 7.56 20.17
N PHE A 126 1.80 7.47 18.87
CA PHE A 126 1.10 8.49 18.09
C PHE A 126 -0.37 8.15 17.83
N ASN A 127 -0.89 7.06 18.44
CA ASN A 127 -2.23 6.53 18.16
C ASN A 127 -2.44 6.24 16.66
N ALA A 128 -1.38 5.80 15.97
CA ALA A 128 -1.37 5.43 14.57
C ALA A 128 -1.42 3.90 14.41
N GLN A 129 -1.96 3.45 13.28
CA GLN A 129 -2.10 2.03 12.95
C GLN A 129 -1.12 1.58 11.87
N VAL A 130 -0.90 0.27 11.78
CA VAL A 130 -0.03 -0.37 10.78
C VAL A 130 -0.88 -1.14 9.78
N ALA A 131 -0.63 -0.93 8.49
CA ALA A 131 -1.22 -1.69 7.39
C ALA A 131 -0.10 -2.21 6.47
N PRO A 132 0.51 -3.39 6.73
CA PRO A 132 1.68 -3.86 5.99
C PRO A 132 1.40 -3.95 4.49
N HIS A 133 2.26 -3.31 3.69
CA HIS A 133 2.19 -3.27 2.24
C HIS A 133 2.62 -4.61 1.62
N LEU A 134 2.01 -4.98 0.50
CA LEU A 134 2.35 -6.16 -0.30
C LEU A 134 2.11 -5.91 -1.79
N TYR A 135 3.20 -5.65 -2.50
CA TYR A 135 3.28 -5.77 -3.95
C TYR A 135 4.49 -6.65 -4.31
N ALA A 136 4.49 -7.90 -3.83
CA ALA A 136 5.61 -8.83 -3.97
C ALA A 136 5.15 -10.30 -3.86
N GLY A 137 6.09 -11.20 -3.50
CA GLY A 137 5.84 -12.63 -3.35
C GLY A 137 5.23 -13.03 -1.99
N PRO A 138 4.80 -14.30 -1.87
CA PRO A 138 4.11 -14.81 -0.68
C PRO A 138 5.00 -14.94 0.56
N VAL A 139 6.32 -14.88 0.44
CA VAL A 139 7.24 -14.89 1.58
C VAL A 139 7.18 -13.58 2.37
N GLU A 140 7.13 -12.44 1.69
CA GLU A 140 6.89 -11.13 2.34
C GLU A 140 5.49 -11.10 2.96
N TRP A 141 4.49 -11.63 2.25
CA TRP A 141 3.14 -11.73 2.79
C TRP A 141 3.06 -12.56 4.08
N ALA A 142 3.75 -13.70 4.15
CA ALA A 142 3.83 -14.50 5.36
C ALA A 142 4.48 -13.72 6.52
N ALA A 143 5.53 -12.94 6.24
CA ALA A 143 6.13 -12.05 7.24
C ALA A 143 5.14 -10.96 7.71
N ASN A 144 4.36 -10.37 6.79
CA ASN A 144 3.32 -9.39 7.12
C ASN A 144 2.28 -9.99 8.07
N ILE A 145 1.84 -11.23 7.83
CA ILE A 145 0.88 -11.95 8.68
C ILE A 145 1.46 -12.20 10.08
N GLN A 146 2.73 -12.63 10.18
CA GLN A 146 3.39 -12.85 11.47
C GLN A 146 3.51 -11.55 12.29
N LEU A 147 3.83 -10.43 11.65
CA LEU A 147 3.81 -9.12 12.30
C LEU A 147 2.39 -8.76 12.76
N ALA A 148 1.42 -8.88 11.87
CA ALA A 148 0.02 -8.54 12.10
C ALA A 148 -0.57 -9.29 13.30
N ALA A 149 -0.26 -10.58 13.42
CA ALA A 149 -0.74 -11.43 14.51
C ALA A 149 -0.20 -11.04 15.90
N CYS A 150 0.83 -10.19 15.98
CA CYS A 150 1.46 -9.87 17.26
C CYS A 150 1.45 -8.39 17.64
N ILE A 151 0.95 -7.46 16.80
CA ILE A 151 0.86 -6.03 17.12
C ILE A 151 -0.57 -5.64 17.58
N PRO A 152 -0.72 -4.72 18.54
CA PRO A 152 -2.04 -4.29 19.01
C PRO A 152 -2.69 -3.26 18.08
N ASN A 153 -1.91 -2.55 17.25
CA ASN A 153 -2.35 -1.48 16.37
C ASN A 153 -2.36 -1.89 14.88
N LEU A 154 -2.65 -3.16 14.59
CA LEU A 154 -2.95 -3.59 13.22
C LEU A 154 -4.23 -2.90 12.74
N LEU A 155 -4.21 -2.41 11.50
CA LEU A 155 -5.42 -1.99 10.78
C LEU A 155 -5.91 -3.12 9.86
N MET A 156 -5.07 -3.54 8.91
CA MET A 156 -5.34 -4.60 7.94
C MET A 156 -4.02 -5.10 7.33
N VAL A 157 -4.05 -6.18 6.55
CA VAL A 157 -2.91 -6.69 5.79
C VAL A 157 -3.26 -6.66 4.31
N GLU A 158 -2.41 -6.06 3.49
CA GLU A 158 -2.62 -6.07 2.04
C GLU A 158 -2.46 -7.50 1.47
N THR A 159 -3.28 -7.83 0.47
CA THR A 159 -3.27 -9.14 -0.19
C THR A 159 -3.40 -9.01 -1.69
N ILE A 160 -2.62 -9.78 -2.44
CA ILE A 160 -2.82 -9.95 -3.88
C ILE A 160 -3.90 -11.00 -4.10
N ARG A 161 -5.14 -10.55 -4.38
CA ARG A 161 -6.35 -11.40 -4.38
C ARG A 161 -6.42 -12.22 -3.08
N THR A 162 -6.81 -13.49 -3.15
CA THR A 162 -6.74 -14.45 -2.03
C THR A 162 -5.46 -15.30 -2.14
N GLY A 163 -4.31 -14.66 -2.39
CA GLY A 163 -3.03 -15.30 -2.73
C GLY A 163 -2.83 -15.46 -4.23
N GLY A 164 -3.82 -16.01 -4.96
CA GLY A 164 -3.65 -16.35 -6.37
C GLY A 164 -2.81 -17.62 -6.59
N ASP A 165 -2.93 -18.23 -7.78
CA ASP A 165 -2.48 -19.60 -7.99
C ASP A 165 -0.97 -19.77 -7.85
N PHE A 166 -0.17 -18.84 -8.37
CA PHE A 166 1.28 -18.91 -8.28
C PHE A 166 1.79 -18.74 -6.84
N HIS A 167 1.34 -17.70 -6.13
CA HIS A 167 1.70 -17.49 -4.73
C HIS A 167 1.34 -18.68 -3.86
N ARG A 168 0.10 -19.21 -3.98
CA ARG A 168 -0.35 -20.34 -3.16
C ARG A 168 0.51 -21.58 -3.39
N ARG A 169 0.82 -21.91 -4.65
CA ARG A 169 1.71 -23.05 -4.98
C ARG A 169 3.12 -22.86 -4.44
N LEU A 170 3.66 -21.64 -4.54
CA LEU A 170 5.02 -21.32 -4.10
C LEU A 170 5.25 -21.49 -2.59
N ILE A 171 4.18 -21.47 -1.79
CA ILE A 171 4.24 -21.68 -0.34
C ILE A 171 3.47 -22.91 0.14
N GLY A 172 3.25 -23.90 -0.74
CA GLY A 172 2.62 -25.17 -0.35
C GLY A 172 1.19 -25.03 0.15
N ASP A 173 0.49 -23.97 -0.25
CA ASP A 173 -0.89 -23.66 0.11
C ASP A 173 -1.18 -23.57 1.63
N THR A 174 -0.23 -23.06 2.42
CA THR A 174 -0.35 -23.07 3.89
C THR A 174 -1.15 -21.91 4.50
N ILE A 175 -1.40 -20.82 3.74
CA ILE A 175 -2.12 -19.65 4.26
C ILE A 175 -3.60 -19.75 3.89
N ALA A 176 -4.45 -19.86 4.92
CA ALA A 176 -5.89 -20.01 4.76
C ALA A 176 -6.64 -18.67 4.81
N TRP A 177 -7.62 -18.55 3.91
CA TRP A 177 -8.53 -17.41 3.77
C TRP A 177 -9.95 -17.80 4.14
N GLU A 178 -10.66 -16.93 4.85
CA GLU A 178 -12.05 -17.12 5.23
C GLU A 178 -12.74 -15.76 5.37
N ASP A 179 -13.78 -15.52 4.57
CA ASP A 179 -14.69 -14.37 4.65
C ASP A 179 -14.02 -12.99 4.76
N GLY A 180 -12.93 -12.75 4.02
CA GLY A 180 -12.20 -11.47 4.06
C GLY A 180 -10.99 -11.47 5.01
N TYR A 181 -10.76 -12.56 5.74
CA TYR A 181 -9.74 -12.66 6.77
C TYR A 181 -8.74 -13.76 6.49
N ILE A 182 -7.53 -13.58 7.03
CA ILE A 182 -6.46 -14.58 7.02
C ILE A 182 -6.42 -15.24 8.39
N ARG A 183 -6.45 -16.58 8.43
CA ARG A 183 -6.20 -17.30 9.67
C ARG A 183 -4.71 -17.31 9.96
N THR A 184 -4.31 -16.87 11.16
CA THR A 184 -2.92 -16.88 11.58
C THR A 184 -2.34 -18.30 11.52
N PRO A 185 -1.25 -18.54 10.77
CA PRO A 185 -0.61 -19.84 10.72
C PRO A 185 -0.12 -20.28 12.10
N THR A 186 -0.30 -21.56 12.43
CA THR A 186 0.15 -22.15 13.72
C THR A 186 1.43 -22.96 13.60
N ALA A 187 1.90 -23.23 12.38
CA ALA A 187 3.15 -23.93 12.15
C ALA A 187 4.35 -23.03 12.53
N PRO A 188 5.50 -23.62 12.93
CA PRO A 188 6.69 -22.84 13.30
C PRO A 188 7.21 -21.90 12.18
N GLY A 189 7.96 -20.87 12.58
CA GLY A 189 8.57 -19.93 11.65
C GLY A 189 7.54 -19.01 10.99
N LEU A 190 7.65 -18.80 9.68
CA LEU A 190 6.69 -18.02 8.91
C LEU A 190 5.37 -18.76 8.66
N GLY A 191 5.31 -20.07 8.93
CA GLY A 191 4.13 -20.90 8.67
C GLY A 191 3.90 -21.21 7.19
N ILE A 192 4.98 -21.28 6.41
CA ILE A 192 4.97 -21.58 4.97
C ILE A 192 5.88 -22.76 4.64
N ASP A 193 5.55 -23.46 3.54
CA ASP A 193 6.37 -24.50 2.94
C ASP A 193 6.82 -24.05 1.55
N PHE A 194 8.02 -23.45 1.47
CA PHE A 194 8.48 -22.80 0.24
C PHE A 194 8.98 -23.82 -0.79
N ASP A 195 8.38 -23.81 -1.98
CA ASP A 195 8.76 -24.69 -3.09
C ASP A 195 9.92 -24.08 -3.89
N GLU A 196 11.16 -24.45 -3.52
CA GLU A 196 12.38 -24.01 -4.22
C GLU A 196 12.44 -24.49 -5.67
N ASP A 197 11.95 -25.69 -5.97
CA ASP A 197 12.00 -26.26 -7.32
C ASP A 197 11.05 -25.49 -8.24
N LEU A 198 9.85 -25.16 -7.75
CA LEU A 198 8.93 -24.28 -8.47
C LEU A 198 9.55 -22.90 -8.71
N ALA A 199 10.21 -22.30 -7.71
CA ALA A 199 10.88 -21.02 -7.87
C ALA A 199 11.97 -21.07 -8.95
N ARG A 200 12.84 -22.09 -8.92
CA ARG A 200 13.92 -22.29 -9.91
C ARG A 200 13.40 -22.52 -11.32
N ALA A 201 12.23 -23.14 -11.45
CA ALA A 201 11.56 -23.36 -12.73
C ALA A 201 10.93 -22.09 -13.35
N HIS A 202 10.86 -20.97 -12.61
CA HIS A 202 10.30 -19.70 -13.07
C HIS A 202 11.34 -18.57 -12.99
N PRO A 203 12.44 -18.65 -13.77
CA PRO A 203 13.43 -17.57 -13.82
C PRO A 203 12.82 -16.29 -14.43
N TYR A 204 13.27 -15.14 -13.96
CA TYR A 204 12.98 -13.86 -14.62
C TYR A 204 14.02 -13.58 -15.71
N ASP A 205 13.57 -13.50 -16.96
CA ASP A 205 14.40 -13.22 -18.15
C ASP A 205 14.07 -11.87 -18.81
N GLY A 206 13.17 -11.10 -18.20
CA GLY A 206 12.80 -9.76 -18.65
C GLY A 206 13.87 -8.70 -18.37
N THR A 207 13.71 -7.54 -18.99
CA THR A 207 14.62 -6.40 -18.86
C THR A 207 14.11 -5.29 -17.94
N LYS A 208 12.82 -5.32 -17.60
CA LYS A 208 12.18 -4.31 -16.75
C LYS A 208 12.54 -4.50 -15.28
N LEU A 209 12.41 -3.45 -14.50
CA LEU A 209 12.40 -3.57 -13.04
C LEU A 209 11.06 -4.13 -12.54
N HIS A 210 11.00 -4.48 -11.26
CA HIS A 210 9.75 -4.89 -10.59
C HIS A 210 8.64 -3.84 -10.73
N LEU A 211 9.03 -2.57 -10.56
CA LEU A 211 8.19 -1.39 -10.79
C LEU A 211 9.03 -0.30 -11.45
N GLU A 212 8.44 0.43 -12.38
CA GLU A 212 9.07 1.52 -13.12
C GLU A 212 8.18 2.76 -13.08
N MET A 213 8.80 3.94 -13.01
CA MET A 213 8.09 5.21 -13.15
C MET A 213 8.07 5.62 -14.63
N GLN A 214 6.92 6.06 -15.11
CA GLN A 214 6.80 6.59 -16.47
C GLN A 214 7.72 7.80 -16.67
N GLU A 215 8.42 7.85 -17.81
CA GLU A 215 9.31 8.95 -18.17
C GLU A 215 8.55 10.17 -18.71
N ALA A 216 7.49 9.93 -19.49
CA ALA A 216 6.66 10.99 -20.05
C ALA A 216 5.95 11.80 -18.95
N PRO A 217 5.82 13.13 -19.10
CA PRO A 217 5.08 13.94 -18.15
C PRO A 217 3.57 13.67 -18.22
N CYS A 218 2.86 14.10 -17.18
CA CYS A 218 1.39 14.16 -17.19
C CYS A 218 0.87 14.91 -18.41
N ASP A 219 -0.09 14.31 -19.11
CA ASP A 219 -0.86 14.95 -20.17
C ASP A 219 -2.04 15.71 -19.55
N TYR A 220 -2.18 16.99 -19.89
CA TYR A 220 -3.28 17.83 -19.41
C TYR A 220 -4.42 17.96 -20.44
N SER A 221 -4.21 17.45 -21.65
CA SER A 221 -5.13 17.53 -22.78
C SER A 221 -5.79 16.18 -23.11
N GLY A 222 -5.09 15.08 -22.86
CA GLY A 222 -5.56 13.71 -23.02
C GLY A 222 -5.88 13.01 -21.70
N ALA A 223 -6.20 11.71 -21.79
CA ALA A 223 -6.36 10.85 -20.63
C ALA A 223 -4.99 10.35 -20.14
N ASN A 224 -4.70 10.48 -18.85
CA ASN A 224 -3.55 9.82 -18.24
C ASN A 224 -3.91 8.37 -17.91
N ALA A 225 -3.15 7.42 -18.45
CA ALA A 225 -3.26 6.02 -18.04
C ALA A 225 -2.22 5.74 -16.95
N PHE A 226 -2.67 5.42 -15.75
CA PHE A 226 -1.82 4.84 -14.72
C PHE A 226 -1.85 3.31 -14.87
N ALA A 227 -0.80 2.74 -15.47
CA ALA A 227 -0.72 1.31 -15.72
C ALA A 227 -0.18 0.49 -14.53
N GLY A 228 0.14 1.13 -13.39
CA GLY A 228 0.59 0.55 -12.11
C GLY A 228 1.15 -0.88 -12.17
N GLY A 229 2.47 -1.05 -12.08
CA GLY A 229 3.09 -2.36 -12.34
C GLY A 229 4.04 -2.31 -13.53
N ALA A 230 4.90 -3.32 -13.66
CA ALA A 230 5.52 -3.60 -14.96
C ALA A 230 4.38 -3.76 -16.00
N PRO A 231 4.40 -3.03 -17.13
CA PRO A 231 3.34 -3.13 -18.13
C PRO A 231 3.17 -4.59 -18.54
N PRO A 232 1.92 -5.10 -18.69
CA PRO A 232 1.70 -6.44 -19.22
C PRO A 232 2.46 -6.59 -20.53
N ALA A 233 3.00 -7.79 -20.79
CA ALA A 233 3.54 -8.09 -22.10
C ALA A 233 2.46 -7.79 -23.14
N GLU A 234 2.81 -7.08 -24.22
CA GLU A 234 1.90 -6.89 -25.35
C GLU A 234 1.51 -8.28 -25.86
N GLU A 235 0.21 -8.61 -25.82
CA GLU A 235 -0.38 -9.72 -26.60
C GLU A 235 -0.56 -9.30 -28.06
#